data_AF-A0A2V6WP43-F1
#
_entry.id   AF-A0A2V6WP43-F1
#
_cell.length_a   1.000
_cell.length_b   1.000
_cell.length_c   1.000
_cell.angle_alpha   90.00
_cell.angle_beta   90.00
_cell.angle_gamma   90.00
#
_symmetry.space_group_name_H-M   'P 1'
#
loop_
_entity.id
_entity.type
_entity.pdbx_description
1 polymer ?
#
loop_
_entity_poly.entity_id
_entity_poly.type
_entity_poly.pdbx_seq_one_letter_code
_entity_poly.pdbx_strand_id
1 'polypeptide(L)'
;MRRAGAGRRDPGQRRRRHRGHEARNGDPCALGASPGTRRCDRRCGWQCELSAVSARGEPELTVAEAAGIADRLRAAGRRIVLANGVFDLLHVGHVRYLEAARALGDVLFVGVNGDAAVARLKGAGRPLMPARERAEVLAALRAVDHVVVFEEDTADALVAAIRPAIHAKGTDYTAETVPERETVRRHGGRVVIVGDPKDHATRDAIQTIVERFARAR
;
A
#
# COMPACT_ATOMS: atom_id res chain seq x y z
N MET A 1 -36.03 55.55 -36.99
CA MET A 1 -35.97 55.16 -38.42
C MET A 1 -34.87 54.12 -38.60
N ARG A 2 -35.24 52.92 -39.07
CA ARG A 2 -34.43 51.89 -39.78
C ARG A 2 -33.22 51.26 -39.04
N ARG A 3 -32.94 49.96 -39.11
CA ARG A 3 -33.63 48.72 -39.54
C ARG A 3 -32.80 47.55 -38.98
N ALA A 4 -33.48 46.45 -38.66
CA ALA A 4 -32.91 45.20 -38.19
C ALA A 4 -31.99 44.53 -39.24
N GLY A 5 -30.93 43.87 -38.76
CA GLY A 5 -30.10 42.95 -39.51
C GLY A 5 -29.95 41.64 -38.73
N ALA A 6 -30.62 40.60 -39.22
CA ALA A 6 -30.67 39.28 -38.62
C ALA A 6 -29.37 38.50 -38.84
N GLY A 7 -28.68 38.15 -37.75
CA GLY A 7 -27.59 37.17 -37.75
C GLY A 7 -28.14 35.75 -37.83
N ARG A 8 -27.79 35.05 -38.91
CA ARG A 8 -28.19 33.67 -39.22
C ARG A 8 -27.64 32.70 -38.16
N ARG A 9 -28.50 31.79 -37.68
CA ARG A 9 -28.15 30.73 -36.72
C ARG A 9 -27.50 29.56 -37.45
N ASP A 10 -26.33 29.17 -36.95
CA ASP A 10 -25.58 27.97 -37.33
C ASP A 10 -26.33 26.68 -36.87
N PRO A 11 -26.68 25.75 -37.77
CA PRO A 11 -27.40 24.53 -37.43
C PRO A 11 -26.43 23.44 -36.96
N GLY A 12 -25.72 23.67 -35.85
CA GLY A 12 -24.68 22.75 -35.35
C GLY A 12 -24.75 22.40 -33.86
N GLN A 13 -25.50 23.12 -33.04
CA GLN A 13 -25.40 22.99 -31.58
C GLN A 13 -26.64 22.35 -30.95
N ARG A 14 -26.67 21.01 -30.97
CA ARG A 14 -27.58 20.22 -30.14
C ARG A 14 -27.23 20.46 -28.66
N ARG A 15 -28.11 21.17 -27.96
CA ARG A 15 -28.15 21.26 -26.50
C ARG A 15 -28.27 19.85 -25.90
N ARG A 16 -27.15 19.23 -25.54
CA ARG A 16 -27.15 18.04 -24.68
C ARG A 16 -27.45 18.51 -23.26
N ARG A 17 -28.70 18.32 -22.85
CA ARG A 17 -29.10 18.31 -21.44
C ARG A 17 -28.19 17.29 -20.74
N HIS A 18 -27.38 17.73 -19.78
CA HIS A 18 -26.68 16.81 -18.88
C HIS A 18 -27.75 16.06 -18.06
N ARG A 19 -28.10 14.86 -18.54
CA ARG A 19 -28.72 13.82 -17.72
C ARG A 19 -27.67 13.34 -16.73
N GLY A 20 -28.11 13.08 -15.51
CA GLY A 20 -27.28 12.88 -14.33
C GLY A 20 -26.14 11.88 -14.50
N HIS A 21 -25.03 12.22 -13.85
CA HIS A 21 -24.11 11.20 -13.37
C HIS A 21 -24.69 10.67 -12.06
N GLU A 22 -25.58 9.68 -12.18
CA GLU A 22 -25.80 8.74 -11.09
C GLU A 22 -24.46 8.09 -10.76
N ALA A 23 -24.12 8.11 -9.47
CA ALA A 23 -22.97 7.41 -8.93
C ALA A 23 -23.06 5.94 -9.33
N ARG A 24 -22.12 5.48 -10.17
CA ARG A 24 -21.91 4.06 -10.42
C ARG A 24 -21.15 3.44 -9.24
N ASN A 25 -21.74 3.48 -8.06
CA ASN A 25 -21.45 2.52 -7.00
C ASN A 25 -22.38 1.32 -7.24
N GLY A 26 -22.01 0.50 -8.22
CA GLY A 26 -22.62 -0.81 -8.41
C GLY A 26 -21.79 -1.84 -7.68
N ASP A 27 -22.05 -2.01 -6.38
CA ASP A 27 -21.68 -3.23 -5.67
C ASP A 27 -22.45 -4.40 -6.31
N PRO A 28 -21.79 -5.36 -6.96
CA PRO A 28 -22.50 -6.49 -7.59
C PRO A 28 -23.11 -7.45 -6.56
N CYS A 29 -22.86 -7.23 -5.26
CA CYS A 29 -23.32 -8.06 -4.16
C CYS A 29 -24.61 -7.56 -3.47
N ALA A 30 -25.12 -6.38 -3.84
CA ALA A 30 -26.24 -5.74 -3.13
C ALA A 30 -27.64 -6.21 -3.58
N LEU A 31 -27.78 -7.43 -4.09
CA LEU A 31 -29.08 -8.04 -4.38
C LEU A 31 -29.17 -9.43 -3.72
N GLY A 32 -29.69 -9.41 -2.49
CA GLY A 32 -30.27 -10.52 -1.72
C GLY A 32 -29.85 -11.94 -2.10
N ALA A 33 -28.92 -12.52 -1.33
CA ALA A 33 -28.69 -13.96 -1.32
C ALA A 33 -29.29 -14.57 -0.04
N SER A 34 -30.37 -15.33 -0.20
CA SER A 34 -30.89 -16.26 0.81
C SER A 34 -29.84 -17.32 1.19
N PRO A 35 -29.92 -17.92 2.40
CA PRO A 35 -28.93 -18.87 2.89
C PRO A 35 -29.10 -20.21 2.15
N GLY A 36 -28.25 -20.45 1.16
CA GLY A 36 -28.28 -21.67 0.38
C GLY A 36 -27.39 -21.56 -0.85
N THR A 37 -26.17 -22.10 -0.70
CA THR A 37 -25.33 -22.61 -1.80
C THR A 37 -25.36 -21.83 -3.12
N ARG A 38 -24.65 -20.70 -3.17
CA ARG A 38 -24.15 -20.18 -4.44
C ARG A 38 -22.64 -20.08 -4.43
N ARG A 39 -22.05 -21.08 -5.10
CA ARG A 39 -20.66 -21.16 -5.51
C ARG A 39 -20.26 -19.85 -6.18
N CYS A 40 -19.36 -19.12 -5.51
CA CYS A 40 -18.66 -17.96 -6.03
C CYS A 40 -18.09 -18.30 -7.42
N ASP A 41 -18.57 -17.60 -8.45
CA ASP A 41 -18.03 -17.70 -9.80
C ASP A 41 -16.63 -17.07 -9.82
N ARG A 42 -15.70 -17.70 -10.52
CA ARG A 42 -14.23 -17.54 -10.43
C ARG A 42 -13.69 -16.20 -10.97
N ARG A 43 -14.48 -15.12 -10.86
CA ARG A 43 -14.14 -13.75 -11.24
C ARG A 43 -14.36 -12.72 -10.13
N CYS A 44 -14.86 -13.12 -8.96
CA CYS A 44 -14.81 -12.31 -7.75
C CYS A 44 -13.35 -12.22 -7.28
N GLY A 45 -12.60 -11.28 -7.86
CA GLY A 45 -11.21 -11.04 -7.54
C GLY A 45 -11.08 -10.50 -6.12
N TRP A 46 -10.76 -11.39 -5.17
CA TRP A 46 -10.06 -11.13 -3.91
C TRP A 46 -10.71 -10.16 -2.89
N GLN A 47 -11.69 -9.37 -3.29
CA GLN A 47 -12.25 -8.28 -2.49
C GLN A 47 -13.10 -8.77 -1.32
N CYS A 48 -13.65 -9.98 -1.34
CA CYS A 48 -14.42 -10.50 -0.21
C CYS A 48 -13.56 -10.89 1.01
N GLU A 49 -12.29 -11.26 0.83
CA GLU A 49 -11.40 -11.57 1.98
C GLU A 49 -10.75 -10.31 2.56
N LEU A 50 -10.53 -9.27 1.75
CA LEU A 50 -10.07 -7.96 2.22
C LEU A 50 -11.12 -7.28 3.12
N SER A 51 -12.41 -7.46 2.83
CA SER A 51 -13.50 -6.94 3.67
C SER A 51 -13.54 -7.56 5.07
N ALA A 52 -13.00 -8.77 5.26
CA ALA A 52 -12.99 -9.44 6.56
C ALA A 52 -11.89 -8.90 7.50
N VAL A 53 -10.78 -8.38 6.97
CA VAL A 53 -9.69 -7.79 7.78
C VAL A 53 -10.15 -6.47 8.42
N SER A 54 -11.00 -5.71 7.73
CA SER A 54 -11.59 -4.46 8.25
C SER A 54 -12.66 -4.67 9.35
N ALA A 55 -13.05 -5.91 9.66
CA ALA A 55 -14.12 -6.17 10.64
C ALA A 55 -13.74 -5.78 12.09
N ARG A 56 -12.45 -5.57 12.38
CA ARG A 56 -11.96 -5.12 13.71
C ARG A 56 -11.63 -3.63 13.81
N GLY A 57 -11.74 -2.87 12.71
CA GLY A 57 -11.33 -1.46 12.69
C GLY A 57 -9.83 -1.22 12.83
N GLU A 58 -8.99 -2.27 12.77
CA GLU A 58 -7.53 -2.17 12.80
C GLU A 58 -6.94 -2.61 11.44
N PRO A 59 -6.16 -1.77 10.77
CA PRO A 59 -5.60 -2.06 9.45
C PRO A 59 -4.38 -2.99 9.48
N GLU A 60 -3.77 -3.20 10.65
CA GLU A 60 -2.56 -3.99 10.84
C GLU A 60 -2.83 -5.42 11.32
N LEU A 61 -2.02 -6.36 10.83
CA LEU A 61 -2.02 -7.75 11.22
C LEU A 61 -0.90 -8.03 12.21
N THR A 62 -1.11 -8.98 13.11
CA THR A 62 0.00 -9.62 13.84
C THR A 62 0.82 -10.50 12.90
N VAL A 63 2.08 -10.78 13.26
CA VAL A 63 2.96 -11.69 12.49
C VAL A 63 2.33 -13.08 12.33
N ALA A 64 1.65 -13.59 13.36
CA ALA A 64 0.97 -14.89 13.32
C ALA A 64 -0.23 -14.90 12.35
N GLU A 65 -1.04 -13.85 12.36
CA GLU A 65 -2.16 -13.71 11.41
C GLU A 65 -1.65 -13.58 9.98
N ALA A 66 -0.61 -12.78 9.76
CA ALA A 66 0.05 -12.63 8.47
C ALA A 66 0.63 -13.95 7.95
N ALA A 67 1.25 -14.75 8.82
CA ALA A 67 1.75 -16.08 8.47
C ALA A 67 0.61 -17.02 8.03
N GLY A 68 -0.50 -17.04 8.77
CA GLY A 68 -1.66 -17.85 8.42
C GLY A 68 -2.31 -17.45 7.10
N ILE A 69 -2.37 -16.14 6.79
CA ILE A 69 -2.80 -15.66 5.47
C ILE A 69 -1.79 -16.09 4.41
N ALA A 70 -0.50 -15.84 4.61
CA ALA A 70 0.55 -16.18 3.66
C ALA A 70 0.58 -17.69 3.32
N ASP A 71 0.36 -18.57 4.30
CA ASP A 71 0.26 -20.00 4.07
C ASP A 71 -0.90 -20.36 3.13
N ARG A 72 -2.10 -19.77 3.34
CA ARG A 72 -3.25 -19.98 2.45
C ARG A 72 -2.97 -19.46 1.04
N LEU A 73 -2.36 -18.29 0.92
CA LEU A 73 -2.03 -17.70 -0.38
C LEU A 73 -0.99 -18.53 -1.14
N ARG A 74 0.05 -19.02 -0.45
CA ARG A 74 1.04 -19.94 -1.04
C ARG A 74 0.41 -21.26 -1.45
N ALA A 75 -0.48 -21.84 -0.63
CA ALA A 75 -1.22 -23.05 -1.01
C ALA A 75 -2.11 -22.84 -2.25
N ALA A 76 -2.61 -21.62 -2.46
CA ALA A 76 -3.32 -21.21 -3.67
C ALA A 76 -2.39 -20.86 -4.85
N GLY A 77 -1.08 -21.09 -4.74
CA GLY A 77 -0.09 -20.85 -5.80
C GLY A 77 0.25 -19.37 -6.04
N ARG A 78 -0.06 -18.47 -5.09
CA ARG A 78 0.16 -17.03 -5.24
C ARG A 78 1.60 -16.65 -4.93
N ARG A 79 2.17 -15.76 -5.74
CA ARG A 79 3.49 -15.18 -5.53
C ARG A 79 3.41 -14.03 -4.53
N ILE A 80 3.89 -14.28 -3.32
CA ILE A 80 3.93 -13.28 -2.25
C ILE A 80 5.19 -12.43 -2.37
N VAL A 81 5.00 -11.11 -2.32
CA VAL A 81 6.07 -10.12 -2.16
C VAL A 81 5.98 -9.55 -0.74
N LEU A 82 7.14 -9.40 -0.09
CA LEU A 82 7.27 -8.66 1.15
C LEU A 82 8.10 -7.40 0.89
N ALA A 83 7.61 -6.25 1.31
CA ALA A 83 8.39 -5.03 1.47
C ALA A 83 8.44 -4.69 2.96
N ASN A 84 9.48 -4.02 3.44
CA ASN A 84 9.48 -3.49 4.82
C ASN A 84 10.20 -2.15 4.94
N GLY A 85 9.85 -1.39 5.97
CA GLY A 85 10.46 -0.11 6.27
C GLY A 85 9.77 0.64 7.41
N VAL A 86 10.32 1.82 7.72
CA VAL A 86 9.76 2.70 8.76
C VAL A 86 8.52 3.43 8.24
N PHE A 87 8.54 3.94 7.01
CA PHE A 87 7.43 4.68 6.41
C PHE A 87 6.90 5.83 7.30
N ASP A 88 7.81 6.62 7.89
CA ASP A 88 7.46 7.63 8.89
C ASP A 88 6.53 8.72 8.32
N LEU A 89 7.10 9.65 7.55
CA LEU A 89 6.31 10.55 6.72
C LEU A 89 6.30 10.01 5.29
N LEU A 90 5.12 9.71 4.76
CA LEU A 90 5.00 9.26 3.37
C LEU A 90 5.38 10.36 2.39
N HIS A 91 6.03 9.93 1.31
CA HIS A 91 6.40 10.76 0.18
C HIS A 91 6.35 9.91 -1.09
N VAL A 92 6.46 10.57 -2.24
CA VAL A 92 6.33 9.90 -3.55
C VAL A 92 7.30 8.72 -3.72
N GLY A 93 8.52 8.81 -3.17
CA GLY A 93 9.48 7.70 -3.15
C GLY A 93 8.92 6.40 -2.52
N HIS A 94 8.21 6.49 -1.39
CA HIS A 94 7.57 5.32 -0.78
C HIS A 94 6.47 4.73 -1.67
N VAL A 95 5.66 5.59 -2.30
CA VAL A 95 4.57 5.14 -3.19
C VAL A 95 5.16 4.37 -4.38
N ARG A 96 6.14 4.94 -5.07
CA ARG A 96 6.78 4.30 -6.23
C ARG A 96 7.52 3.02 -5.86
N TYR A 97 8.19 3.01 -4.70
CA TYR A 97 8.81 1.80 -4.14
C TYR A 97 7.78 0.67 -3.94
N LEU A 98 6.65 0.96 -3.29
CA LEU A 98 5.61 -0.03 -3.03
C LEU A 98 4.88 -0.48 -4.30
N GLU A 99 4.65 0.42 -5.26
CA GLU A 99 4.10 0.07 -6.58
C GLU A 99 5.05 -0.86 -7.35
N ALA A 100 6.35 -0.56 -7.36
CA ALA A 100 7.36 -1.41 -7.98
C ALA A 100 7.46 -2.78 -7.29
N ALA A 101 7.38 -2.82 -5.95
CA ALA A 101 7.32 -4.08 -5.20
C ALA A 101 6.07 -4.89 -5.56
N ARG A 102 4.90 -4.25 -5.60
CA ARG A 102 3.63 -4.92 -5.94
C ARG A 102 3.64 -5.54 -7.33
N ALA A 103 4.35 -4.94 -8.29
CA ALA A 103 4.48 -5.45 -9.65
C ALA A 103 5.29 -6.77 -9.76
N LEU A 104 6.06 -7.14 -8.73
CA LEU A 104 6.89 -8.35 -8.74
C LEU A 104 6.12 -9.65 -8.44
N GLY A 105 4.88 -9.54 -7.96
CA GLY A 105 4.06 -10.70 -7.60
C GLY A 105 2.57 -10.42 -7.57
N ASP A 106 1.84 -11.30 -6.91
CA ASP A 106 0.39 -11.29 -6.93
C ASP A 106 -0.23 -10.64 -5.69
N VAL A 107 0.53 -10.56 -4.60
CA VAL A 107 0.11 -10.02 -3.30
C VAL A 107 1.30 -9.36 -2.61
N LEU A 108 1.12 -8.14 -2.10
CA LEU A 108 2.14 -7.38 -1.36
C LEU A 108 1.79 -7.31 0.14
N PHE A 109 2.68 -7.87 0.96
CA PHE A 109 2.75 -7.62 2.39
C PHE A 109 3.73 -6.48 2.65
N VAL A 110 3.38 -5.57 3.55
CA VAL A 110 4.24 -4.47 4.00
C VAL A 110 4.49 -4.60 5.50
N GLY A 111 5.75 -4.86 5.86
CA GLY A 111 6.23 -4.84 7.23
C GLY A 111 6.56 -3.41 7.67
N VAL A 112 5.95 -2.98 8.77
CA VAL A 112 6.13 -1.66 9.37
C VAL A 112 6.85 -1.83 10.69
N ASN A 113 8.01 -1.19 10.86
CA ASN A 113 8.72 -1.22 12.14
C ASN A 113 7.90 -0.53 13.23
N GLY A 114 7.77 -1.17 14.39
CA GLY A 114 7.14 -0.61 15.59
C GLY A 114 7.92 0.56 16.16
N ASP A 115 7.28 1.34 17.03
CA ASP A 115 7.82 2.63 17.48
C ASP A 115 9.11 2.47 18.29
N ALA A 116 9.18 1.43 19.12
CA ALA A 116 10.39 1.12 19.89
C ALA A 116 11.55 0.71 18.97
N ALA A 117 11.28 -0.10 17.94
CA ALA A 117 12.28 -0.48 16.94
C ALA A 117 12.81 0.75 16.18
N VAL A 118 11.93 1.66 15.79
CA VAL A 118 12.31 2.89 15.09
C VAL A 118 13.16 3.79 15.99
N ALA A 119 12.79 3.96 17.26
CA ALA A 119 13.55 4.75 18.21
C ALA A 119 14.98 4.20 18.40
N ARG A 120 15.15 2.87 18.48
CA ARG A 120 16.47 2.23 18.52
C ARG A 120 17.27 2.44 17.24
N LEU A 121 16.61 2.32 16.08
CA LEU A 121 17.26 2.41 14.76
C LEU A 121 17.66 3.84 14.35
N LYS A 122 16.83 4.83 14.69
CA LYS A 122 16.96 6.21 14.19
C LYS A 122 17.33 7.22 15.27
N GLY A 123 17.22 6.85 16.55
CA GLY A 123 17.52 7.71 17.69
C GLY A 123 16.37 8.62 18.09
N ALA A 124 16.68 9.56 19.00
CA ALA A 124 15.69 10.45 19.61
C ALA A 124 14.94 11.31 18.57
N GLY A 125 13.63 11.49 18.79
CA GLY A 125 12.75 12.27 17.91
C GLY A 125 12.16 11.49 16.74
N ARG A 126 12.29 10.15 16.71
CA ARG A 126 11.65 9.26 15.75
C ARG A 126 10.99 8.06 16.44
N PRO A 127 9.88 7.54 15.90
CA PRO A 127 9.15 8.03 14.72
C PRO A 127 8.39 9.34 14.98
N LEU A 128 8.01 10.04 13.92
CA LEU A 128 7.10 11.20 14.02
C LEU A 128 5.64 10.75 14.11
N MET A 129 5.29 9.69 13.38
CA MET A 129 3.97 9.10 13.36
C MET A 129 3.98 7.74 14.09
N PRO A 130 3.07 7.49 15.03
CA PRO A 130 2.93 6.17 15.66
C PRO A 130 2.75 5.04 14.65
N ALA A 131 3.21 3.83 14.99
CA ALA A 131 3.19 2.67 14.10
C ALA A 131 1.81 2.39 13.51
N ARG A 132 0.79 2.49 14.35
CA ARG A 132 -0.61 2.30 13.96
C ARG A 132 -1.06 3.28 12.88
N GLU A 133 -0.74 4.56 13.02
CA GLU A 133 -1.10 5.58 12.02
C GLU A 133 -0.36 5.35 10.71
N ARG A 134 0.93 4.98 10.77
CA ARG A 134 1.72 4.62 9.59
C ARG A 134 1.11 3.41 8.88
N ALA A 135 0.70 2.40 9.65
CA ALA A 135 0.06 1.20 9.11
C ALA A 135 -1.29 1.52 8.44
N GLU A 136 -2.10 2.38 9.05
CA GLU A 136 -3.38 2.82 8.48
C GLU A 136 -3.20 3.54 7.13
N VAL A 137 -2.27 4.49 7.07
CA VAL A 137 -2.00 5.21 5.82
C VAL A 137 -1.48 4.26 4.74
N LEU A 138 -0.62 3.29 5.09
CA LEU A 138 -0.12 2.29 4.15
C LEU A 138 -1.22 1.36 3.66
N ALA A 139 -2.14 0.93 4.53
CA ALA A 139 -3.26 0.07 4.17
C ALA A 139 -4.24 0.75 3.20
N ALA A 140 -4.30 2.08 3.19
CA ALA A 140 -5.08 2.84 2.22
C ALA A 140 -4.44 2.90 0.81
N LEU A 141 -3.17 2.50 0.65
CA LEU A 141 -2.50 2.51 -0.64
C LEU A 141 -2.95 1.33 -1.50
N ARG A 142 -3.41 1.61 -2.73
CA ARG A 142 -3.86 0.60 -3.71
C ARG A 142 -2.85 -0.54 -3.96
N ALA A 143 -1.55 -0.27 -3.82
CA ALA A 143 -0.51 -1.27 -4.05
C ALA A 143 -0.34 -2.27 -2.89
N VAL A 144 -0.89 -1.98 -1.71
CA VAL A 144 -0.68 -2.74 -0.48
C VAL A 144 -1.87 -3.63 -0.22
N ASP A 145 -1.64 -4.93 -0.05
CA ASP A 145 -2.70 -5.90 0.25
C ASP A 145 -2.80 -6.21 1.75
N HIS A 146 -1.65 -6.25 2.44
CA HIS A 146 -1.57 -6.54 3.88
C HIS A 146 -0.49 -5.72 4.56
N VAL A 147 -0.77 -5.21 5.77
CA VAL A 147 0.19 -4.49 6.60
C VAL A 147 0.45 -5.27 7.89
N VAL A 148 1.71 -5.35 8.30
CA VAL A 148 2.14 -6.08 9.51
C VAL A 148 3.06 -5.19 10.32
N VAL A 149 2.77 -4.97 11.60
CA VAL A 149 3.69 -4.28 12.50
C VAL A 149 4.57 -5.31 13.22
N PHE A 150 5.87 -5.02 13.31
CA PHE A 150 6.85 -5.88 13.98
C PHE A 150 7.84 -5.05 14.80
N GLU A 151 8.32 -5.59 15.92
CA GLU A 151 9.07 -4.85 16.95
C GLU A 151 10.58 -5.18 16.95
N GLU A 152 10.99 -6.14 16.13
CA GLU A 152 12.37 -6.57 15.98
C GLU A 152 13.21 -5.56 15.18
N ASP A 153 14.53 -5.56 15.42
CA ASP A 153 15.47 -4.66 14.74
C ASP A 153 15.67 -5.03 13.26
N THR A 154 15.54 -6.32 12.94
CA THR A 154 15.57 -6.85 11.57
C THR A 154 14.25 -7.53 11.24
N ALA A 155 13.92 -7.62 9.95
CA ALA A 155 12.70 -8.28 9.51
C ALA A 155 12.86 -9.82 9.38
N ASP A 156 13.90 -10.43 9.96
CA ASP A 156 14.18 -11.86 9.80
C ASP A 156 13.03 -12.75 10.28
N ALA A 157 12.47 -12.45 11.46
CA ALA A 157 11.33 -13.18 12.00
C ALA A 157 10.09 -13.04 11.11
N LEU A 158 9.85 -11.85 10.57
CA LEU A 158 8.76 -11.58 9.65
C LEU A 158 8.94 -12.32 8.31
N VAL A 159 10.15 -12.31 7.75
CA VAL A 159 10.52 -13.04 6.54
C VAL A 159 10.32 -14.55 6.75
N ALA A 160 10.77 -15.08 7.89
CA ALA A 160 10.64 -16.50 8.22
C ALA A 160 9.18 -16.93 8.39
N ALA A 161 8.34 -16.06 8.94
CA ALA A 161 6.91 -16.31 9.13
C ALA A 161 6.15 -16.27 7.79
N ILE A 162 6.36 -15.24 6.97
CA ILE A 162 5.63 -15.07 5.71
C ILE A 162 6.16 -16.01 4.61
N ARG A 163 7.47 -16.25 4.60
CA ARG A 163 8.21 -16.98 3.56
C ARG A 163 7.91 -16.42 2.16
N PRO A 164 8.23 -15.15 1.90
CA PRO A 164 7.92 -14.50 0.64
C PRO A 164 8.78 -15.08 -0.50
N ALA A 165 8.20 -15.13 -1.70
CA ALA A 165 8.98 -15.47 -2.90
C ALA A 165 9.97 -14.35 -3.25
N ILE A 166 9.60 -13.11 -2.93
CA ILE A 166 10.40 -11.91 -3.19
C ILE A 166 10.39 -11.01 -1.97
N HIS A 167 11.57 -10.61 -1.51
CA HIS A 167 11.74 -9.52 -0.54
C HIS A 167 12.20 -8.27 -1.28
N ALA A 168 11.29 -7.33 -1.46
CA ALA A 168 11.58 -6.04 -2.07
C ALA A 168 12.23 -5.11 -1.04
N LYS A 169 13.30 -4.42 -1.45
CA LYS A 169 13.96 -3.38 -0.66
C LYS A 169 14.18 -2.13 -1.51
N GLY A 170 14.14 -0.97 -0.89
CA GLY A 170 14.42 0.30 -1.57
C GLY A 170 15.88 0.42 -2.00
N THR A 171 16.17 1.44 -2.79
CA THR A 171 17.50 1.78 -3.32
C THR A 171 18.53 2.20 -2.25
N ASP A 172 18.11 2.26 -0.98
CA ASP A 172 18.98 2.40 0.19
C ASP A 172 19.95 1.23 0.39
N TYR A 173 19.67 0.09 -0.24
CA TYR A 173 20.44 -1.15 -0.10
C TYR A 173 20.83 -1.70 -1.47
N THR A 174 21.95 -2.42 -1.54
CA THR A 174 22.19 -3.40 -2.60
C THR A 174 21.66 -4.77 -2.16
N ALA A 175 21.41 -5.68 -3.11
CA ALA A 175 20.93 -7.03 -2.80
C ALA A 175 21.87 -7.77 -1.84
N GLU A 176 23.15 -7.40 -1.79
CA GLU A 176 24.17 -8.01 -0.94
C GLU A 176 24.20 -7.46 0.48
N THR A 177 23.75 -6.21 0.68
CA THR A 177 23.81 -5.49 1.96
C THR A 177 22.55 -5.65 2.81
N VAL A 178 21.53 -6.34 2.28
CA VAL A 178 20.27 -6.57 3.00
C VAL A 178 20.49 -7.58 4.13
N PRO A 179 20.21 -7.22 5.40
CA PRO A 179 20.42 -8.11 6.55
C PRO A 179 19.66 -9.44 6.42
N GLU A 180 18.42 -9.39 5.94
CA GLU A 180 17.54 -10.55 5.86
C GLU A 180 17.80 -11.44 4.64
N ARG A 181 18.80 -11.12 3.81
CA ARG A 181 19.10 -11.80 2.53
C ARG A 181 19.24 -13.31 2.71
N GLU A 182 19.96 -13.74 3.75
CA GLU A 182 20.20 -15.15 4.00
C GLU A 182 18.92 -15.87 4.44
N THR A 183 18.13 -15.25 5.30
CA THR A 183 16.82 -15.77 5.72
C THR A 183 15.87 -15.92 4.54
N VAL A 184 15.80 -14.92 3.65
CA VAL A 184 15.02 -14.98 2.40
C VAL A 184 15.47 -16.18 1.53
N ARG A 185 16.79 -16.37 1.36
CA ARG A 185 17.35 -17.47 0.57
C ARG A 185 17.02 -18.84 1.16
N ARG A 186 17.11 -19.00 2.49
CA ARG A 186 16.78 -20.25 3.19
C ARG A 186 15.34 -20.69 2.98
N HIS A 187 14.43 -19.74 2.75
CA HIS A 187 13.02 -20.00 2.45
C HIS A 187 12.72 -20.06 0.95
N GLY A 188 13.74 -20.09 0.08
CA GLY A 188 13.59 -20.22 -1.37
C GLY A 188 13.17 -18.92 -2.07
N GLY A 189 13.19 -17.79 -1.37
CA GLY A 189 12.91 -16.48 -1.93
C GLY A 189 14.17 -15.80 -2.48
N ARG A 190 14.01 -14.61 -3.03
CA ARG A 190 15.12 -13.72 -3.41
C ARG A 190 14.88 -12.28 -3.01
N VAL A 191 15.95 -11.54 -2.78
CA VAL A 191 15.92 -10.10 -2.57
C VAL A 191 15.93 -9.38 -3.92
N VAL A 192 15.11 -8.34 -4.07
CA VAL A 192 15.09 -7.47 -5.26
C VAL A 192 15.10 -6.01 -4.81
N ILE A 193 16.01 -5.22 -5.37
CA ILE A 193 16.03 -3.77 -5.14
C ILE A 193 15.07 -3.10 -6.10
N VAL A 194 14.16 -2.28 -5.60
CA VAL A 194 13.13 -1.59 -6.39
C VAL A 194 12.95 -0.15 -5.96
N GLY A 195 12.27 0.62 -6.81
CA GLY A 195 12.02 2.04 -6.61
C GLY A 195 13.03 2.91 -7.37
N ASP A 196 12.79 4.21 -7.30
CA ASP A 196 13.62 5.22 -7.95
C ASP A 196 14.89 5.50 -7.14
N PRO A 197 15.88 6.19 -7.73
CA PRO A 197 16.95 6.82 -6.98
C PRO A 197 16.41 7.63 -5.79
N LYS A 198 17.22 7.72 -4.74
CA LYS A 198 16.82 8.34 -3.47
C LYS A 198 16.85 9.88 -3.57
N ASP A 199 15.87 10.43 -4.27
CA ASP A 199 15.69 11.88 -4.44
C ASP A 199 14.63 12.45 -3.46
N HIS A 200 14.10 11.59 -2.59
CA HIS A 200 13.08 11.95 -1.61
C HIS A 200 13.36 11.27 -0.27
N ALA A 201 13.50 12.05 0.80
CA ALA A 201 13.56 11.53 2.16
C ALA A 201 12.70 12.36 3.12
N THR A 202 12.16 11.69 4.15
CA THR A 202 11.46 12.36 5.26
C THR A 202 12.32 13.46 5.91
N ARG A 203 13.65 13.28 5.95
CA ARG A 203 14.58 14.28 6.47
C ARG A 203 14.46 15.62 5.72
N ASP A 204 14.40 15.57 4.39
CA ASP A 204 14.40 16.76 3.53
C ASP A 204 13.07 17.51 3.67
N ALA A 205 11.97 16.77 3.79
CA ALA A 205 10.65 17.35 4.07
C ALA A 205 10.63 18.11 5.40
N ILE A 206 11.17 17.51 6.47
CA ILE A 206 11.24 18.17 7.78
C ILE A 206 12.15 19.39 7.71
N GLN A 207 13.31 19.27 7.08
CA GLN A 207 14.22 20.39 6.95
C GLN A 207 13.57 21.56 6.19
N THR A 208 12.86 21.26 5.10
CA THR A 208 12.08 22.25 4.35
C THR A 208 11.01 22.93 5.22
N ILE A 209 10.30 22.17 6.05
CA ILE A 209 9.28 22.71 6.97
C ILE A 209 9.92 23.62 8.01
N VAL A 210 11.01 23.19 8.64
CA VAL A 210 11.74 23.97 9.64
C VAL A 210 12.27 25.26 9.00
N GLU A 211 12.93 25.19 7.85
CA GLU A 211 13.47 26.37 7.17
C GLU A 211 12.40 27.40 6.79
N ARG A 212 11.23 26.95 6.34
CA ARG A 212 10.13 27.84 5.91
C ARG A 212 9.33 28.42 7.07
N PHE A 213 9.19 27.68 8.17
CA PHE A 213 8.21 28.01 9.21
C PHE A 213 8.80 28.22 10.61
N ALA A 214 10.08 27.92 10.87
CA ALA A 214 10.68 28.08 12.20
C ALA A 214 10.81 29.55 12.64
N ARG A 215 10.78 30.51 11.70
CA ARG A 215 10.84 31.95 11.97
C ARG A 215 9.51 32.67 11.71
N ALA A 216 8.45 31.94 11.39
CA ALA A 216 7.14 32.51 11.05
C ALA A 216 6.25 32.78 12.28
N ARG A 217 6.84 33.11 13.42
CA ARG A 217 6.11 33.46 14.65
C ARG A 217 6.52 34.83 15.15
#